data_AF-E9S7R1-F1
#
_entry.id   AF-E9S7R1-F1
#
_cell.length_a   1.000
_cell.length_b   1.000
_cell.length_c   1.000
_cell.angle_alpha   90.00
_cell.angle_beta   90.00
_cell.angle_gamma   90.00
#
_symmetry.space_group_name_H-M   'P 1'
#
loop_
_entity.id
_entity.type
_entity.pdbx_description
1 polymer ?
#
loop_
_entity_poly.entity_id
_entity_poly.type
_entity_poly.pdbx_seq_one_letter_code
_entity_poly.pdbx_strand_id
1 'polypeptide(L)'
;MFVTSTAFILGLGLFLIRVYPLFIRIISRIGQRFWSPAQYVSLTNIGRSTTGRERFLMLFLVLTVSLGVFFANTARALNRNAEETVYYANGADIVLTEEWYSSKTEAAQKSAAPTNGAPQQAAEEPEEEDTATVVTYTEPVFERFEKLAGVSHTAKVFRRDGVTLKSSKMTVVKRSAKSDSKKREDYLDQNMNAKSANTDKNVQLMTIQPADFAEVINFEPRLLPTHINNYLEALAEYTPGVILSSSFRDYGLELGDTVECEWGANDPFDVTVLAFADYWPSLDPYAEAGDGSYMDFAVMNFDYVNVQTNMEPYQVWIDLEDDASVQDFYNSVEAAHIEVTGMTSAKQELIAKKNDPMLQGMNGALTLGFITIMIMCIIGFLIYWILSIKSRTLQFGILRAMGMKYREIIAMIVYEQILVSGVAILAAIFIGGITSELFVPLFQSVLDVSSRVPEFVVIPQRSDYLKLYAVIAAMLLVGFLVLGRLIGRINISKALKLGED
;
A
#
# COMPACT_ATOMS: atom_id res chain seq x y z
N MET A 1 5.22 -19.69 -1.08
CA MET A 1 5.88 -18.36 -1.18
C MET A 1 7.22 -18.27 -0.45
N PHE A 2 7.32 -18.49 0.87
CA PHE A 2 8.61 -18.34 1.56
C PHE A 2 9.69 -19.34 1.11
N VAL A 3 9.32 -20.59 0.86
CA VAL A 3 10.26 -21.61 0.33
C VAL A 3 10.72 -21.24 -1.08
N THR A 4 9.81 -20.76 -1.93
CA THR A 4 10.12 -20.39 -3.32
C THR A 4 11.01 -19.14 -3.38
N SER A 5 10.75 -18.13 -2.55
CA SER A 5 11.63 -16.95 -2.47
C SER A 5 13.01 -17.31 -1.91
N THR A 6 13.08 -18.19 -0.90
CA THR A 6 14.35 -18.68 -0.37
C THR A 6 15.15 -19.46 -1.42
N ALA A 7 14.48 -20.34 -2.18
CA ALA A 7 15.12 -21.09 -3.27
C ALA A 7 15.61 -20.16 -4.39
N PHE A 8 14.84 -19.11 -4.71
CA PHE A 8 15.22 -18.09 -5.68
C PHE A 8 16.47 -17.31 -5.25
N ILE A 9 16.48 -16.82 -4.00
CA ILE A 9 17.64 -16.14 -3.41
C ILE A 9 18.88 -17.06 -3.45
N LEU A 10 18.72 -18.34 -3.08
CA LEU A 10 19.81 -19.30 -3.09
C LEU A 10 20.34 -19.56 -4.52
N GLY A 11 19.43 -19.67 -5.49
CA GLY A 11 19.77 -19.81 -6.91
C GLY A 11 20.56 -18.61 -7.44
N LEU A 12 20.09 -17.39 -7.17
CA LEU A 12 20.81 -16.15 -7.53
C LEU A 12 22.14 -16.02 -6.79
N GLY A 13 22.19 -16.41 -5.51
CA GLY A 13 23.44 -16.42 -4.74
C GLY A 13 24.48 -17.38 -5.33
N LEU A 14 24.08 -18.58 -5.73
CA LEU A 14 24.96 -19.54 -6.42
C LEU A 14 25.44 -19.02 -7.78
N PHE A 15 24.55 -18.37 -8.54
CA PHE A 15 24.91 -17.71 -9.80
C PHE A 15 25.95 -16.60 -9.57
N LEU A 16 25.74 -15.75 -8.57
CA LEU A 16 26.64 -14.65 -8.26
C LEU A 16 28.04 -15.11 -7.85
N ILE A 17 28.14 -16.23 -7.13
CA ILE A 17 29.44 -16.85 -6.79
C ILE A 17 30.21 -17.28 -8.04
N ARG A 18 29.53 -17.62 -9.13
CA ARG A 18 30.17 -17.97 -10.39
C ARG A 18 30.61 -16.73 -11.17
N VAL A 19 29.87 -15.63 -11.08
CA VAL A 19 30.19 -14.34 -11.72
C VAL A 19 31.29 -13.58 -10.95
N TYR A 20 31.36 -13.75 -9.63
CA TYR A 20 32.26 -12.99 -8.76
C TYR A 20 33.76 -13.06 -9.17
N PRO A 21 34.36 -14.24 -9.46
CA PRO A 21 35.75 -14.29 -9.91
C PRO A 21 36.02 -13.53 -11.21
N LEU A 22 35.03 -13.47 -12.11
CA LEU A 22 35.13 -12.71 -13.35
C LEU A 22 35.19 -11.21 -13.04
N PHE A 23 34.31 -10.74 -12.15
CA PHE A 23 34.26 -9.35 -11.70
C PHE A 23 35.58 -8.90 -11.05
N ILE A 24 36.12 -9.72 -10.15
CA ILE A 24 37.42 -9.47 -9.50
C ILE A 24 38.57 -9.40 -10.51
N ARG A 25 38.57 -10.24 -11.56
CA ARG A 25 39.59 -10.17 -12.63
C ARG A 25 39.48 -8.91 -13.49
N ILE A 26 38.27 -8.42 -13.73
CA ILE A 26 38.04 -7.19 -14.48
C ILE A 26 38.56 -6.00 -13.66
N ILE A 27 38.16 -5.92 -12.39
CA ILE A 27 38.62 -4.87 -11.47
C ILE A 27 40.14 -4.93 -11.32
N SER A 28 40.72 -6.12 -11.13
CA SER A 28 42.17 -6.28 -11.00
C SER A 28 42.92 -5.86 -12.25
N ARG A 29 42.38 -6.11 -13.44
CA ARG A 29 42.98 -5.69 -14.72
C ARG A 29 42.92 -4.17 -14.91
N ILE A 30 41.83 -3.52 -14.52
CA ILE A 30 41.66 -2.07 -14.63
C ILE A 30 42.54 -1.33 -13.60
N GLY A 31 42.65 -1.89 -12.40
CA GLY A 31 43.31 -1.25 -11.25
C GLY A 31 44.83 -1.48 -11.12
N GLN A 32 45.46 -2.24 -12.03
CA GLN A 32 46.88 -2.65 -11.90
C GLN A 32 47.85 -1.48 -11.68
N ARG A 33 47.48 -0.28 -12.09
CA ARG A 33 48.33 0.93 -12.01
C ARG A 33 48.25 1.68 -10.68
N PHE A 34 47.20 1.49 -9.88
CA PHE A 34 46.90 2.35 -8.72
C PHE A 34 46.96 1.66 -7.36
N TRP A 35 47.16 0.34 -7.32
CA TRP A 35 46.90 -0.43 -6.10
C TRP A 35 48.14 -0.62 -5.25
N SER A 36 47.96 -0.52 -3.94
CA SER A 36 49.03 -0.84 -3.00
C SER A 36 49.34 -2.35 -3.03
N PRO A 37 50.58 -2.77 -2.67
CA PRO A 37 50.97 -4.18 -2.70
C PRO A 37 50.04 -5.10 -1.91
N ALA A 38 49.52 -4.64 -0.76
CA ALA A 38 48.59 -5.41 0.06
C ALA A 38 47.22 -5.62 -0.62
N GLN A 39 46.70 -4.58 -1.30
CA GLN A 39 45.44 -4.66 -2.04
C GLN A 39 45.56 -5.58 -3.25
N TYR A 40 46.67 -5.49 -3.98
CA TYR A 40 46.93 -6.34 -5.14
C TYR A 40 47.02 -7.83 -4.76
N VAL A 41 47.73 -8.16 -3.67
CA VAL A 41 47.81 -9.53 -3.15
C VAL A 41 46.45 -10.02 -2.69
N SER A 42 45.67 -9.20 -1.99
CA SER A 42 44.30 -9.57 -1.58
C SER A 42 43.38 -9.87 -2.78
N LEU A 43 43.40 -9.03 -3.81
CA LEU A 43 42.55 -9.23 -5.00
C LEU A 43 42.98 -10.42 -5.85
N THR A 44 44.29 -10.65 -5.98
CA THR A 44 44.81 -11.79 -6.72
C THR A 44 44.62 -13.10 -5.96
N ASN A 45 44.72 -13.07 -4.62
CA ASN A 45 44.32 -14.18 -3.76
C ASN A 45 42.85 -14.49 -4.01
N ILE A 46 41.93 -13.56 -3.82
CA ILE A 46 40.48 -13.76 -4.02
C ILE A 46 40.13 -14.21 -5.46
N GLY A 47 40.83 -13.68 -6.47
CA GLY A 47 40.60 -14.01 -7.88
C GLY A 47 41.18 -15.36 -8.32
N ARG A 48 42.09 -15.95 -7.53
CA ARG A 48 42.72 -17.27 -7.76
C ARG A 48 42.30 -18.32 -6.73
N SER A 49 41.93 -17.91 -5.51
CA SER A 49 41.46 -18.75 -4.41
C SER A 49 40.06 -19.23 -4.76
N THR A 50 40.05 -20.34 -5.49
CA THR A 50 38.86 -21.17 -5.70
C THR A 50 38.56 -21.97 -4.43
N THR A 51 38.83 -21.41 -3.24
CA THR A 51 38.70 -22.11 -1.96
C THR A 51 37.23 -22.10 -1.56
N GLY A 52 36.63 -23.27 -1.36
CA GLY A 52 35.20 -23.40 -1.03
C GLY A 52 34.74 -22.61 0.19
N ARG A 53 35.66 -22.25 1.11
CA ARG A 53 35.36 -21.52 2.34
C ARG A 53 34.88 -20.08 2.08
N GLU A 54 35.58 -19.31 1.23
CA GLU A 54 35.18 -17.91 0.93
C GLU A 54 33.83 -17.85 0.20
N ARG A 55 33.59 -18.81 -0.71
CA ARG A 55 32.31 -18.96 -1.41
C ARG A 55 31.18 -19.31 -0.45
N PHE A 56 31.44 -20.15 0.55
CA PHE A 56 30.47 -20.49 1.57
C PHE A 56 30.06 -19.26 2.40
N LEU A 57 31.00 -18.42 2.86
CA LEU A 57 30.63 -17.19 3.55
C LEU A 57 29.85 -16.25 2.64
N MET A 58 30.31 -16.06 1.39
CA MET A 58 29.61 -15.19 0.44
C MET A 58 28.17 -15.66 0.23
N LEU A 59 27.97 -16.97 -0.01
CA LEU A 59 26.63 -17.56 -0.14
C LEU A 59 25.79 -17.34 1.11
N PHE A 60 26.37 -17.64 2.27
CA PHE A 60 25.68 -17.53 3.55
C PHE A 60 25.23 -16.09 3.79
N LEU A 61 26.12 -15.11 3.60
CA LEU A 61 25.82 -13.70 3.80
C LEU A 61 24.82 -13.19 2.76
N VAL A 62 24.97 -13.58 1.49
CA VAL A 62 23.98 -13.27 0.45
C VAL A 62 22.60 -13.79 0.85
N LEU A 63 22.52 -15.06 1.27
CA LEU A 63 21.26 -15.69 1.65
C LEU A 63 20.62 -15.01 2.87
N THR A 64 21.36 -14.84 3.96
CA THR A 64 20.82 -14.29 5.21
C THR A 64 20.46 -12.82 5.08
N VAL A 65 21.32 -12.01 4.46
CA VAL A 65 21.03 -10.58 4.29
C VAL A 65 19.89 -10.38 3.29
N SER A 66 19.82 -11.14 2.20
CA SER A 66 18.70 -11.04 1.24
C SER A 66 17.39 -11.45 1.87
N LEU A 67 17.37 -12.53 2.67
CA LEU A 67 16.16 -12.95 3.40
C LEU A 67 15.76 -11.91 4.45
N GLY A 68 16.73 -11.30 5.14
CA GLY A 68 16.46 -10.19 6.05
C GLY A 68 15.83 -8.99 5.35
N VAL A 69 16.40 -8.58 4.21
CA VAL A 69 15.84 -7.51 3.36
C VAL A 69 14.42 -7.87 2.92
N PHE A 70 14.22 -9.11 2.45
CA PHE A 70 12.92 -9.60 2.00
C PHE A 70 11.88 -9.54 3.12
N PHE A 71 12.16 -10.11 4.30
CA PHE A 71 11.22 -10.09 5.44
C PHE A 71 10.89 -8.67 5.92
N ALA A 72 11.89 -7.79 5.98
CA ALA A 72 11.68 -6.40 6.38
C ALA A 72 10.80 -5.65 5.36
N ASN A 73 11.06 -5.82 4.06
CA ASN A 73 10.28 -5.19 3.01
C ASN A 73 8.84 -5.73 2.96
N THR A 74 8.65 -7.05 3.09
CA THR A 74 7.31 -7.66 3.12
C THR A 74 6.50 -7.15 4.30
N ALA A 75 7.09 -7.05 5.50
CA ALA A 75 6.40 -6.54 6.68
C ALA A 75 5.97 -5.07 6.52
N ARG A 76 6.79 -4.25 5.87
CA ARG A 76 6.45 -2.85 5.59
C ARG A 76 5.37 -2.71 4.52
N ALA A 77 5.54 -3.42 3.40
CA ALA A 77 4.55 -3.44 2.32
C ALA A 77 3.17 -3.87 2.86
N LEU A 78 3.17 -4.85 3.77
CA LEU A 78 1.94 -5.28 4.46
C LEU A 78 1.27 -4.17 5.26
N ASN A 79 2.02 -3.50 6.13
CA ASN A 79 1.47 -2.42 6.95
C ASN A 79 1.01 -1.24 6.12
N ARG A 80 1.79 -0.86 5.10
CA ARG A 80 1.46 0.25 4.22
C ARG A 80 0.23 -0.04 3.38
N ASN A 81 0.09 -1.24 2.83
CA ASN A 81 -1.11 -1.60 2.09
C ASN A 81 -2.35 -1.65 2.99
N ALA A 82 -2.23 -2.16 4.23
CA ALA A 82 -3.34 -2.11 5.18
C ALA A 82 -3.79 -0.67 5.47
N GLU A 83 -2.83 0.25 5.57
CA GLU A 83 -3.08 1.68 5.75
C GLU A 83 -3.74 2.30 4.52
N GLU A 84 -3.16 2.12 3.33
CA GLU A 84 -3.71 2.61 2.06
C GLU A 84 -5.10 2.06 1.78
N THR A 85 -5.39 0.82 2.15
CA THR A 85 -6.72 0.23 1.99
C THR A 85 -7.76 0.95 2.85
N VAL A 86 -7.42 1.29 4.10
CA VAL A 86 -8.35 2.01 5.00
C VAL A 86 -8.60 3.42 4.52
N TYR A 87 -7.54 4.14 4.12
CA TYR A 87 -7.67 5.50 3.59
C TYR A 87 -8.40 5.52 2.26
N TYR A 88 -8.14 4.56 1.37
CA TYR A 88 -8.87 4.43 0.11
C TYR A 88 -10.35 4.12 0.35
N ALA A 89 -10.67 3.19 1.25
CA ALA A 89 -12.05 2.79 1.54
C ALA A 89 -12.87 3.94 2.13
N ASN A 90 -12.28 4.77 2.99
CA ASN A 90 -13.00 5.86 3.65
C ASN A 90 -12.94 7.19 2.88
N GLY A 91 -11.87 7.45 2.13
CA GLY A 91 -11.66 8.66 1.33
C GLY A 91 -11.21 9.89 2.13
N ALA A 92 -11.72 10.07 3.35
CA ALA A 92 -11.38 11.15 4.28
C ALA A 92 -11.08 10.62 5.70
N ASP A 93 -10.59 11.50 6.58
CA ASP A 93 -10.28 11.17 7.97
C ASP A 93 -11.53 10.80 8.77
N ILE A 94 -12.61 11.58 8.58
CA ILE A 94 -13.94 11.29 9.11
C ILE A 94 -14.99 11.45 8.01
N VAL A 95 -15.90 10.48 7.93
CA VAL A 95 -17.11 10.56 7.10
C VAL A 95 -18.31 10.53 8.04
N LEU A 96 -19.07 11.62 8.06
CA LEU A 96 -20.23 11.83 8.91
C LEU A 96 -21.51 11.84 8.07
N THR A 97 -22.53 11.14 8.54
CA THR A 97 -23.89 11.19 8.00
C THR A 97 -24.83 11.59 9.12
N GLU A 98 -25.56 12.68 8.90
CA GLU A 98 -26.54 13.20 9.84
C GLU A 98 -27.96 12.84 9.39
N GLU A 99 -28.88 12.69 10.35
CA GLU A 99 -30.30 12.60 10.08
C GLU A 99 -30.85 13.96 9.66
N TRP A 100 -31.46 14.03 8.49
CA TRP A 100 -32.09 15.26 7.99
C TRP A 100 -33.58 15.28 8.33
N TYR A 101 -34.10 16.47 8.62
CA TYR A 101 -35.53 16.67 8.75
C TYR A 101 -36.24 16.42 7.41
N SER A 102 -37.24 15.54 7.42
CA SER A 102 -38.05 15.19 6.25
C SER A 102 -39.54 15.46 6.49
N SER A 103 -40.31 15.67 5.43
CA SER A 103 -41.78 15.82 5.52
C SER A 103 -42.49 14.63 6.19
N LYS A 104 -41.88 13.44 6.15
CA LYS A 104 -42.35 12.24 6.87
C LYS A 104 -42.06 12.32 8.38
N THR A 105 -40.90 12.85 8.77
CA THR A 105 -40.54 13.10 10.18
C THR A 105 -41.49 14.13 10.80
N GLU A 106 -41.92 15.14 10.04
CA GLU A 106 -42.91 16.13 10.48
C GLU A 106 -44.29 15.50 10.74
N ALA A 107 -44.74 14.59 9.87
CA ALA A 107 -45.99 13.85 10.07
C ALA A 107 -45.94 12.91 11.29
N ALA A 108 -44.78 12.29 11.55
CA ALA A 108 -44.55 11.45 12.72
C ALA A 108 -44.49 12.25 14.04
N GLN A 109 -43.88 13.44 14.04
CA GLN A 109 -43.86 14.32 15.21
C GLN A 109 -45.24 14.92 15.52
N LYS A 110 -46.05 15.24 14.50
CA LYS A 110 -47.44 15.72 14.69
C LYS A 110 -48.38 14.66 15.25
N SER A 111 -48.11 13.37 15.00
CA SER A 111 -48.87 12.24 15.53
C SER A 111 -48.41 11.79 16.93
N ALA A 112 -47.25 12.28 17.41
CA ALA A 112 -46.71 11.98 18.74
C ALA A 112 -47.00 13.07 19.80
N ALA A 113 -47.71 14.14 19.47
CA ALA A 113 -48.08 15.18 20.44
C ALA A 113 -49.20 14.68 21.40
N PRO A 114 -49.09 14.85 22.73
CA PRO A 114 -50.09 14.35 23.67
C PRO A 114 -51.34 15.22 23.63
N THR A 115 -52.40 14.72 22.99
CA THR A 115 -53.75 15.29 23.13
C THR A 115 -54.31 14.95 24.51
N ASN A 116 -54.34 15.94 25.41
CA ASN A 116 -55.12 15.88 26.64
C ASN A 116 -56.61 16.17 26.35
N GLY A 117 -57.48 15.16 26.48
CA GLY A 117 -58.88 15.35 26.89
C GLY A 117 -60.03 14.82 26.01
N ALA A 118 -60.38 13.54 26.21
CA ALA A 118 -61.74 12.91 26.11
C ALA A 118 -62.37 12.66 24.69
N PRO A 119 -63.35 11.73 24.56
CA PRO A 119 -63.07 10.35 24.10
C PRO A 119 -63.72 9.95 22.76
N GLN A 120 -62.91 9.31 21.92
CA GLN A 120 -63.14 8.13 21.08
C GLN A 120 -64.45 7.99 20.30
N GLN A 121 -64.37 8.13 18.96
CA GLN A 121 -65.12 7.28 18.04
C GLN A 121 -64.48 7.21 16.64
N ALA A 122 -64.41 5.96 16.15
CA ALA A 122 -64.11 5.48 14.81
C ALA A 122 -62.74 5.81 14.22
N ALA A 123 -61.90 4.76 14.14
CA ALA A 123 -60.83 4.66 13.18
C ALA A 123 -61.42 4.77 11.77
N GLU A 124 -61.07 5.83 11.06
CA GLU A 124 -61.00 5.81 9.61
C GLU A 124 -59.52 5.61 9.27
N GLU A 125 -59.23 4.44 8.71
CA GLU A 125 -57.98 4.21 7.98
C GLU A 125 -57.85 5.33 6.94
N PRO A 126 -56.74 6.09 6.88
CA PRO A 126 -56.51 6.90 5.71
C PRO A 126 -56.34 5.92 4.56
N GLU A 127 -57.31 5.94 3.65
CA GLU A 127 -57.23 5.27 2.36
C GLU A 127 -55.85 5.56 1.74
N GLU A 128 -55.18 4.50 1.29
CA GLU A 128 -54.01 4.59 0.43
C GLU A 128 -54.42 5.26 -0.89
N GLU A 129 -54.49 6.59 -0.91
CA GLU A 129 -54.42 7.35 -2.15
C GLU A 129 -52.96 7.43 -2.59
N ASP A 130 -52.67 6.56 -3.55
CA ASP A 130 -51.46 6.36 -4.33
C ASP A 130 -51.05 7.64 -5.09
N THR A 131 -50.63 8.66 -4.34
CA THR A 131 -49.83 9.76 -4.88
C THR A 131 -48.42 9.61 -4.30
N ALA A 132 -47.44 9.42 -5.18
CA ALA A 132 -46.02 9.40 -4.83
C ALA A 132 -45.67 10.70 -4.09
N THR A 133 -45.74 10.68 -2.76
CA THR A 133 -45.41 11.82 -1.91
C THR A 133 -43.90 11.99 -1.95
N VAL A 134 -43.45 12.92 -2.80
CA VAL A 134 -42.05 13.34 -2.86
C VAL A 134 -41.64 13.78 -1.46
N VAL A 135 -40.69 13.06 -0.87
CA VAL A 135 -40.17 13.38 0.46
C VAL A 135 -39.23 14.56 0.29
N THR A 136 -39.64 15.73 0.78
CA THR A 136 -38.79 16.92 0.80
C THR A 136 -37.92 16.89 2.05
N TYR A 137 -36.61 17.02 1.85
CA TYR A 137 -35.63 17.15 2.92
C TYR A 137 -35.25 18.63 3.10
N THR A 138 -34.93 19.01 4.33
CA THR A 138 -34.39 20.35 4.64
C THR A 138 -32.93 20.24 5.04
N GLU A 139 -32.06 20.98 4.34
CA GLU A 139 -30.62 21.02 4.64
C GLU A 139 -30.37 21.63 6.02
N PRO A 140 -29.63 20.93 6.90
CA PRO A 140 -29.17 21.50 8.14
C PRO A 140 -28.04 22.53 7.94
N VAL A 141 -27.82 23.41 8.92
CA VAL A 141 -26.79 24.46 8.83
C VAL A 141 -25.39 23.83 8.74
N PHE A 142 -24.70 24.01 7.61
CA PHE A 142 -23.41 23.37 7.34
C PHE A 142 -22.25 23.93 8.18
N GLU A 143 -22.22 25.24 8.45
CA GLU A 143 -21.12 25.89 9.19
C GLU A 143 -20.82 25.31 10.58
N ARG A 144 -21.76 24.54 11.16
CA ARG A 144 -21.51 23.90 12.47
C ARG A 144 -20.44 22.81 12.38
N PHE A 145 -20.25 22.19 11.21
CA PHE A 145 -19.24 21.16 11.01
C PHE A 145 -17.83 21.74 10.96
N GLU A 146 -17.68 22.94 10.41
CA GLU A 146 -16.40 23.69 10.37
C GLU A 146 -15.95 24.16 11.76
N LYS A 147 -16.89 24.33 12.70
CA LYS A 147 -16.64 24.82 14.07
C LYS A 147 -16.35 23.69 15.07
N LEU A 148 -16.29 22.44 14.61
CA LEU A 148 -15.98 21.28 15.46
C LEU A 148 -14.50 21.26 15.85
N ALA A 149 -14.20 20.58 16.96
CA ALA A 149 -12.85 20.56 17.50
C ALA A 149 -11.89 19.75 16.60
N GLY A 150 -10.76 20.37 16.23
CA GLY A 150 -9.70 19.71 15.45
C GLY A 150 -10.03 19.50 13.97
N VAL A 151 -11.07 20.17 13.46
CA VAL A 151 -11.42 20.16 12.03
C VAL A 151 -10.62 21.21 11.28
N SER A 152 -9.94 20.81 10.21
CA SER A 152 -9.21 21.70 9.30
C SER A 152 -10.11 22.13 8.14
N HIS A 153 -10.68 21.15 7.43
CA HIS A 153 -11.48 21.32 6.23
C HIS A 153 -12.68 20.37 6.22
N THR A 154 -13.76 20.77 5.56
CA THR A 154 -14.97 19.96 5.41
C THR A 154 -15.50 20.03 3.98
N ALA A 155 -16.08 18.94 3.49
CA ALA A 155 -16.62 18.85 2.13
C ALA A 155 -17.98 18.15 2.13
N LYS A 156 -18.90 18.64 1.29
CA LYS A 156 -20.17 17.98 1.00
C LYS A 156 -19.96 16.92 -0.06
N VAL A 157 -20.34 15.69 0.25
CA VAL A 157 -20.25 14.55 -0.66
C VAL A 157 -21.56 13.78 -0.62
N PHE A 158 -22.31 13.80 -1.72
CA PHE A 158 -23.49 12.96 -1.84
C PHE A 158 -23.14 11.67 -2.57
N ARG A 159 -23.57 10.53 -2.01
CA ARG A 159 -23.31 9.20 -2.56
C ARG A 159 -24.60 8.42 -2.70
N ARG A 160 -24.74 7.74 -3.83
CA ARG A 160 -25.90 6.90 -4.10
C ARG A 160 -25.54 5.71 -4.97
N ASP A 161 -26.04 4.55 -4.58
CA ASP A 161 -25.93 3.32 -5.37
C ASP A 161 -27.16 3.12 -6.27
N GLY A 162 -26.97 2.46 -7.41
CA GLY A 162 -28.05 2.09 -8.32
C GLY A 162 -28.53 3.21 -9.24
N VAL A 163 -27.63 4.11 -9.62
CA VAL A 163 -27.91 5.15 -10.62
C VAL A 163 -27.89 4.52 -12.01
N THR A 164 -28.81 4.99 -12.86
CA THR A 164 -28.92 4.53 -14.24
C THR A 164 -28.27 5.53 -15.19
N LEU A 165 -27.30 5.07 -15.98
CA LEU A 165 -26.70 5.84 -17.06
C LEU A 165 -27.13 5.27 -18.42
N LYS A 166 -27.57 6.15 -19.32
CA LYS A 166 -28.01 5.82 -20.66
C LYS A 166 -27.22 6.61 -21.68
N SER A 167 -26.79 5.95 -22.75
CA SER A 167 -26.27 6.65 -23.92
C SER A 167 -26.49 5.83 -25.18
N SER A 168 -26.82 6.50 -26.28
CA SER A 168 -27.05 5.85 -27.58
C SER A 168 -25.82 5.12 -28.12
N LYS A 169 -24.61 5.56 -27.72
CA LYS A 169 -23.33 4.96 -28.12
C LYS A 169 -22.88 3.80 -27.22
N MET A 170 -23.55 3.61 -26.08
CA MET A 170 -23.11 2.68 -25.05
C MET A 170 -23.58 1.25 -25.37
N THR A 171 -22.67 0.29 -25.25
CA THR A 171 -22.95 -1.14 -25.35
C THR A 171 -22.48 -1.84 -24.07
N VAL A 172 -23.40 -2.06 -23.11
CA VAL A 172 -23.06 -2.70 -21.83
C VAL A 172 -22.99 -4.21 -22.01
N VAL A 173 -21.81 -4.76 -21.71
CA VAL A 173 -21.62 -6.19 -21.54
C VAL A 173 -21.56 -6.47 -20.03
N LYS A 174 -22.58 -7.13 -19.49
CA LYS A 174 -22.62 -7.48 -18.06
C LYS A 174 -21.41 -8.37 -17.70
N ARG A 175 -20.47 -7.83 -16.93
CA ARG A 175 -19.35 -8.60 -16.34
C ARG A 175 -19.84 -9.25 -15.05
N SER A 176 -19.83 -10.57 -14.95
CA SER A 176 -20.17 -11.29 -13.71
C SER A 176 -18.91 -11.72 -12.96
N ALA A 177 -18.88 -11.47 -11.66
CA ALA A 177 -17.79 -11.85 -10.75
C ALA A 177 -17.68 -13.38 -10.53
N LYS A 178 -18.69 -14.16 -10.91
CA LYS A 178 -18.73 -15.62 -10.70
C LYS A 178 -17.83 -16.46 -11.63
N SER A 179 -17.04 -15.83 -12.51
CA SER A 179 -16.02 -16.54 -13.27
C SER A 179 -14.72 -16.59 -12.47
N ASP A 180 -14.53 -17.71 -11.78
CA ASP A 180 -13.34 -18.08 -11.04
C ASP A 180 -12.06 -17.76 -11.84
N SER A 181 -11.22 -16.88 -11.28
CA SER A 181 -10.00 -16.31 -11.87
C SER A 181 -10.20 -15.50 -13.16
N LYS A 182 -9.77 -14.23 -13.17
CA LYS A 182 -8.76 -13.69 -14.11
C LYS A 182 -8.67 -12.17 -14.05
N LYS A 183 -7.45 -11.69 -14.27
CA LYS A 183 -7.09 -10.26 -14.40
C LYS A 183 -7.94 -9.59 -15.49
N ARG A 184 -8.07 -8.27 -15.37
CA ARG A 184 -8.74 -7.33 -16.29
C ARG A 184 -8.44 -7.55 -17.79
N GLU A 185 -7.32 -8.18 -18.13
CA GLU A 185 -6.86 -8.44 -19.49
C GLU A 185 -7.47 -9.70 -20.18
N ASP A 186 -8.11 -10.61 -19.44
CA ASP A 186 -8.48 -11.94 -19.96
C ASP A 186 -9.94 -12.05 -20.47
N TYR A 187 -10.69 -10.93 -20.49
CA TYR A 187 -12.12 -10.91 -20.85
C TYR A 187 -12.41 -10.54 -22.32
N LEU A 188 -11.38 -10.37 -23.15
CA LEU A 188 -11.57 -10.02 -24.57
C LEU A 188 -12.14 -11.16 -25.44
N ASP A 189 -12.19 -12.40 -24.95
CA ASP A 189 -12.40 -13.57 -25.83
C ASP A 189 -13.62 -14.46 -25.53
N GLN A 190 -14.55 -14.10 -24.61
CA GLN A 190 -15.73 -14.95 -24.38
C GLN A 190 -17.09 -14.22 -24.41
N ASN A 191 -17.89 -14.64 -25.40
CA ASN A 191 -19.33 -14.50 -25.59
C ASN A 191 -19.89 -13.15 -26.09
N MET A 192 -19.77 -12.99 -27.41
CA MET A 192 -20.62 -12.18 -28.30
C MET A 192 -22.09 -12.68 -28.33
N ASN A 193 -22.77 -12.76 -27.18
CA ASN A 193 -24.21 -13.04 -27.11
C ASN A 193 -24.88 -12.62 -25.78
N ALA A 194 -24.31 -11.65 -25.06
CA ALA A 194 -25.06 -10.93 -24.03
C ALA A 194 -25.84 -9.78 -24.71
N LYS A 195 -27.14 -9.66 -24.44
CA LYS A 195 -27.98 -8.58 -24.99
C LYS A 195 -27.32 -7.22 -24.72
N SER A 196 -26.84 -6.55 -25.77
CA SER A 196 -26.36 -5.17 -25.73
C SER A 196 -27.47 -4.28 -25.19
N ALA A 197 -27.30 -3.79 -23.97
CA ALA A 197 -28.16 -2.77 -23.41
C ALA A 197 -27.42 -1.44 -23.49
N ASN A 198 -28.12 -0.39 -23.94
CA ASN A 198 -27.59 0.98 -24.01
C ASN A 198 -27.68 1.69 -22.65
N THR A 199 -27.76 0.91 -21.58
CA THR A 199 -28.11 1.35 -20.24
C THR A 199 -27.38 0.49 -19.23
N ASP A 200 -26.65 1.15 -18.33
CA ASP A 200 -26.15 0.52 -17.12
C ASP A 200 -26.97 1.03 -15.93
N LYS A 201 -27.37 0.11 -15.05
CA LYS A 201 -28.19 0.38 -13.85
C LYS A 201 -27.40 0.23 -12.56
N ASN A 202 -26.18 -0.29 -12.63
CA ASN A 202 -25.35 -0.62 -11.48
C ASN A 202 -24.24 0.42 -11.31
N VAL A 203 -24.59 1.70 -11.35
CA VAL A 203 -23.62 2.80 -11.23
C VAL A 203 -23.68 3.41 -9.82
N GLN A 204 -22.52 3.54 -9.18
CA GLN A 204 -22.34 4.33 -7.96
C GLN A 204 -22.11 5.79 -8.34
N LEU A 205 -23.03 6.66 -7.95
CA LEU A 205 -22.87 8.10 -8.12
C LEU A 205 -22.22 8.70 -6.88
N MET A 206 -21.19 9.49 -7.10
CA MET A 206 -20.63 10.40 -6.11
C MET A 206 -20.71 11.82 -6.67
N THR A 207 -21.25 12.75 -5.89
CA THR A 207 -21.23 14.16 -6.27
C THR A 207 -20.45 14.94 -5.23
N ILE A 208 -19.61 15.85 -5.71
CA ILE A 208 -18.60 16.52 -4.90
C ILE A 208 -18.56 18.00 -5.22
N GLN A 209 -18.17 18.79 -4.23
CA GLN A 209 -17.71 20.17 -4.44
C GLN A 209 -16.19 20.14 -4.68
N PRO A 210 -15.69 20.41 -5.90
CA PRO A 210 -14.30 20.11 -6.25
C PRO A 210 -13.24 20.81 -5.38
N ALA A 211 -13.49 22.06 -4.97
CA ALA A 211 -12.54 22.83 -4.15
C ALA A 211 -12.38 22.21 -2.75
N ASP A 212 -13.48 22.11 -2.02
CA ASP A 212 -13.51 21.56 -0.66
C ASP A 212 -13.10 20.09 -0.63
N PHE A 213 -13.53 19.31 -1.63
CA PHE A 213 -13.17 17.90 -1.74
C PHE A 213 -11.66 17.71 -1.91
N ALA A 214 -10.97 18.60 -2.64
CA ALA A 214 -9.53 18.50 -2.82
C ALA A 214 -8.74 18.67 -1.51
N GLU A 215 -9.28 19.43 -0.55
CA GLU A 215 -8.63 19.69 0.74
C GLU A 215 -8.88 18.57 1.76
N VAL A 216 -9.96 17.81 1.60
CA VAL A 216 -10.40 16.81 2.59
C VAL A 216 -9.93 15.39 2.28
N ILE A 217 -9.64 15.09 1.01
CA ILE A 217 -9.31 13.72 0.61
C ILE A 217 -7.90 13.30 0.97
N ASN A 218 -7.77 12.04 1.39
CA ASN A 218 -6.49 11.35 1.52
C ASN A 218 -6.36 10.29 0.42
N PHE A 219 -5.83 10.71 -0.74
CA PHE A 219 -5.74 9.86 -1.93
C PHE A 219 -4.30 9.69 -2.41
N GLU A 220 -3.92 8.45 -2.69
CA GLU A 220 -2.57 8.13 -3.14
C GLU A 220 -2.39 8.52 -4.63
N PRO A 221 -1.44 9.42 -4.98
CA PRO A 221 -1.33 9.96 -6.35
C PRO A 221 -1.03 8.91 -7.44
N ARG A 222 -0.52 7.73 -7.07
CA ARG A 222 -0.15 6.66 -8.01
C ARG A 222 -1.34 5.95 -8.67
N LEU A 223 -2.53 6.09 -8.08
CA LEU A 223 -3.72 5.37 -8.52
C LEU A 223 -4.31 5.98 -9.80
N LEU A 224 -3.95 7.21 -10.12
CA LEU A 224 -4.40 7.91 -11.31
C LEU A 224 -3.20 8.27 -12.21
N PRO A 225 -3.38 8.33 -13.54
CA PRO A 225 -2.32 8.72 -14.47
C PRO A 225 -1.89 10.18 -14.30
N THR A 226 -2.79 11.03 -13.81
CA THR A 226 -2.54 12.43 -13.46
C THR A 226 -3.01 12.70 -12.04
N HIS A 227 -2.52 13.79 -11.45
CA HIS A 227 -2.94 14.18 -10.10
C HIS A 227 -4.47 14.39 -10.03
N ILE A 228 -5.10 13.97 -8.93
CA ILE A 228 -6.55 14.05 -8.75
C ILE A 228 -7.08 15.48 -8.92
N ASN A 229 -6.32 16.49 -8.47
CA ASN A 229 -6.66 17.91 -8.64
C ASN A 229 -6.94 18.31 -10.10
N ASN A 230 -6.30 17.70 -11.10
CA ASN A 230 -6.58 18.02 -12.51
C ASN A 230 -8.00 17.58 -12.92
N TYR A 231 -8.47 16.47 -12.36
CA TYR A 231 -9.83 15.99 -12.58
C TYR A 231 -10.85 16.89 -11.86
N LEU A 232 -10.51 17.32 -10.65
CA LEU A 232 -11.34 18.23 -9.86
C LEU A 232 -11.45 19.62 -10.52
N GLU A 233 -10.34 20.13 -11.06
CA GLU A 233 -10.30 21.38 -11.82
C GLU A 233 -11.19 21.30 -13.07
N ALA A 234 -11.15 20.18 -13.81
CA ALA A 234 -12.03 19.97 -14.95
C ALA A 234 -13.53 19.94 -14.55
N LEU A 235 -13.88 19.31 -13.43
CA LEU A 235 -15.25 19.31 -12.88
C LEU A 235 -15.69 20.69 -12.36
N ALA A 236 -14.75 21.54 -11.96
CA ALA A 236 -15.03 22.91 -11.54
C ALA A 236 -15.22 23.85 -12.75
N GLU A 237 -14.43 23.66 -13.81
CA GLU A 237 -14.50 24.48 -15.03
C GLU A 237 -15.77 24.17 -15.84
N TYR A 238 -16.17 22.89 -15.92
CA TYR A 238 -17.38 22.46 -16.61
C TYR A 238 -18.31 21.68 -15.67
N THR A 239 -19.26 22.40 -15.05
CA THR A 239 -20.18 21.85 -14.05
C THR A 239 -21.13 20.75 -14.55
N PRO A 240 -21.62 20.73 -15.81
CA PRO A 240 -22.38 19.60 -16.37
C PRO A 240 -21.49 18.40 -16.76
N GLY A 241 -20.29 18.31 -16.19
CA GLY A 241 -19.32 17.27 -16.47
C GLY A 241 -19.48 16.03 -15.60
N VAL A 242 -19.11 14.87 -16.15
CA VAL A 242 -19.00 13.61 -15.41
C VAL A 242 -17.64 12.96 -15.63
N ILE A 243 -17.07 12.44 -14.55
CA ILE A 243 -15.94 11.52 -14.58
C ILE A 243 -16.51 10.11 -14.43
N LEU A 244 -16.21 9.24 -15.38
CA LEU A 244 -16.72 7.87 -15.40
C LEU A 244 -15.64 6.85 -15.08
N SER A 245 -16.04 5.66 -14.63
CA SER A 245 -15.12 4.52 -14.52
C SER A 245 -14.52 4.19 -15.89
N SER A 246 -13.28 3.68 -15.94
CA SER A 246 -12.66 3.30 -17.22
C SER A 246 -13.44 2.22 -17.99
N SER A 247 -14.31 1.44 -17.34
CA SER A 247 -15.18 0.44 -18.00
C SER A 247 -16.08 1.06 -19.06
N PHE A 248 -16.49 2.32 -18.89
CA PHE A 248 -17.34 3.01 -19.86
C PHE A 248 -16.65 3.25 -21.20
N ARG A 249 -15.31 3.30 -21.23
CA ARG A 249 -14.55 3.33 -22.48
C ARG A 249 -14.69 2.02 -23.24
N ASP A 250 -14.71 0.89 -22.54
CA ASP A 250 -14.92 -0.43 -23.14
C ASP A 250 -16.36 -0.56 -23.68
N TYR A 251 -17.31 0.17 -23.10
CA TYR A 251 -18.69 0.25 -23.61
C TYR A 251 -18.84 1.16 -24.83
N GLY A 252 -17.77 1.83 -25.30
CA GLY A 252 -17.74 2.64 -26.51
C GLY A 252 -17.93 4.14 -26.31
N LEU A 253 -17.87 4.65 -25.07
CA LEU A 253 -17.93 6.09 -24.80
C LEU A 253 -16.56 6.76 -25.01
N GLU A 254 -16.59 7.96 -25.60
CA GLU A 254 -15.42 8.82 -25.79
C GLU A 254 -15.53 10.11 -24.96
N LEU A 255 -14.42 10.83 -24.84
CA LEU A 255 -14.40 12.13 -24.18
C LEU A 255 -15.26 13.13 -24.98
N GLY A 256 -16.12 13.87 -24.28
CA GLY A 256 -17.05 14.83 -24.87
C GLY A 256 -18.42 14.24 -25.26
N ASP A 257 -18.61 12.92 -25.11
CA ASP A 257 -19.93 12.31 -25.32
C ASP A 257 -20.92 12.71 -24.23
N THR A 258 -22.21 12.76 -24.58
CA THR A 258 -23.30 13.02 -23.64
C THR A 258 -23.89 11.71 -23.13
N VAL A 259 -24.16 11.66 -21.83
CA VAL A 259 -24.78 10.55 -21.13
C VAL A 259 -25.96 11.11 -20.33
N GLU A 260 -27.09 10.43 -20.42
CA GLU A 260 -28.29 10.74 -19.64
C GLU A 260 -28.22 10.00 -18.31
N CYS A 261 -28.40 10.72 -17.21
CA CYS A 261 -28.36 10.22 -15.85
C CYS A 261 -29.75 10.28 -15.21
N GLU A 262 -30.16 9.20 -14.56
CA GLU A 262 -31.47 9.09 -13.91
C GLU A 262 -31.38 8.22 -12.64
N TRP A 263 -32.01 8.68 -11.56
CA TRP A 263 -32.28 7.84 -10.38
C TRP A 263 -33.53 8.28 -9.62
N GLY A 264 -34.14 7.31 -8.94
CA GLY A 264 -35.27 7.57 -8.06
C GLY A 264 -36.49 8.11 -8.81
N ALA A 265 -37.03 9.23 -8.32
CA ALA A 265 -38.16 9.94 -8.92
C ALA A 265 -37.75 11.26 -9.58
N ASN A 266 -36.44 11.46 -9.81
CA ASN A 266 -35.92 12.68 -10.44
C ASN A 266 -36.05 12.58 -11.96
N ASP A 267 -36.23 13.72 -12.61
CA ASP A 267 -36.24 13.79 -14.07
C ASP A 267 -34.84 13.45 -14.62
N PRO A 268 -34.74 12.73 -15.75
CA PRO A 268 -33.46 12.47 -16.40
C PRO A 268 -32.78 13.78 -16.82
N PHE A 269 -31.46 13.84 -16.65
CA PHE A 269 -30.66 14.99 -17.09
C PHE A 269 -29.37 14.57 -17.78
N ASP A 270 -28.90 15.44 -18.67
CA ASP A 270 -27.72 15.18 -19.48
C ASP A 270 -26.43 15.66 -18.79
N VAL A 271 -25.37 14.86 -18.94
CA VAL A 271 -24.00 15.18 -18.50
C VAL A 271 -23.01 14.84 -19.61
N THR A 272 -21.88 15.56 -19.65
CA THR A 272 -20.83 15.35 -20.65
C THR A 272 -19.62 14.65 -20.04
N VAL A 273 -19.11 13.61 -20.71
CA VAL A 273 -17.95 12.85 -20.23
C VAL A 273 -16.68 13.69 -20.33
N LEU A 274 -16.11 14.07 -19.19
CA LEU A 274 -14.88 14.86 -19.11
C LEU A 274 -13.63 13.98 -19.04
N ALA A 275 -13.71 12.88 -18.29
CA ALA A 275 -12.58 12.01 -18.04
C ALA A 275 -13.02 10.60 -17.65
N PHE A 276 -12.06 9.67 -17.74
CA PHE A 276 -12.20 8.32 -17.23
C PHE A 276 -11.17 8.08 -16.12
N ALA A 277 -11.59 7.40 -15.05
CA ALA A 277 -10.76 7.06 -13.91
C ALA A 277 -10.89 5.57 -13.54
N ASP A 278 -9.78 4.94 -13.14
CA ASP A 278 -9.79 3.56 -12.65
C ASP A 278 -10.12 3.46 -11.16
N TYR A 279 -9.73 4.48 -10.40
CA TYR A 279 -9.81 4.53 -8.95
C TYR A 279 -10.29 5.90 -8.51
N TRP A 280 -11.13 5.95 -7.48
CA TRP A 280 -11.62 7.19 -6.90
C TRP A 280 -11.79 7.02 -5.38
N PRO A 281 -11.52 8.07 -4.56
CA PRO A 281 -11.68 7.97 -3.10
C PRO A 281 -13.01 7.34 -2.68
N SER A 282 -12.93 6.31 -1.84
CA SER A 282 -14.08 5.56 -1.30
C SER A 282 -14.94 4.78 -2.30
N LEU A 283 -14.60 4.77 -3.60
CA LEU A 283 -15.29 3.99 -4.63
C LEU A 283 -14.47 2.76 -5.01
N ASP A 284 -15.01 1.57 -4.77
CA ASP A 284 -14.35 0.31 -5.09
C ASP A 284 -14.72 -0.15 -6.51
N PRO A 285 -13.77 -0.17 -7.48
CA PRO A 285 -14.03 -0.67 -8.84
C PRO A 285 -14.40 -2.17 -8.90
N TYR A 286 -14.20 -2.92 -7.82
CA TYR A 286 -14.58 -4.33 -7.72
C TYR A 286 -15.80 -4.57 -6.84
N ALA A 287 -16.53 -3.51 -6.47
CA ALA A 287 -17.80 -3.64 -5.77
C ALA A 287 -18.78 -4.49 -6.58
N GLU A 288 -19.42 -5.47 -5.94
CA GLU A 288 -20.42 -6.32 -6.58
C GLU A 288 -21.83 -5.80 -6.31
N ALA A 289 -22.62 -5.66 -7.37
CA ALA A 289 -24.06 -5.45 -7.28
C ALA A 289 -24.76 -6.72 -6.81
N GLY A 290 -26.00 -6.60 -6.31
CA GLY A 290 -26.79 -7.75 -5.82
C GLY A 290 -27.06 -8.85 -6.85
N ASP A 291 -26.82 -8.58 -8.15
CA ASP A 291 -26.90 -9.56 -9.24
C ASP A 291 -25.56 -10.26 -9.55
N GLY A 292 -24.49 -9.95 -8.79
CA GLY A 292 -23.14 -10.49 -8.95
C GLY A 292 -22.37 -9.90 -10.14
N SER A 293 -22.82 -8.76 -10.67
CA SER A 293 -22.04 -7.95 -11.62
C SER A 293 -21.24 -6.86 -10.92
N TYR A 294 -20.17 -6.39 -11.53
CA TYR A 294 -19.40 -5.26 -10.98
C TYR A 294 -20.21 -3.96 -11.06
N MET A 295 -20.06 -3.12 -10.06
CA MET A 295 -20.59 -1.77 -10.06
C MET A 295 -19.59 -0.83 -10.71
N ASP A 296 -20.07 -0.06 -11.68
CA ASP A 296 -19.31 1.05 -12.25
C ASP A 296 -19.57 2.31 -11.41
N PHE A 297 -18.80 3.37 -11.63
CA PHE A 297 -18.98 4.62 -10.87
C PHE A 297 -18.98 5.85 -11.75
N ALA A 298 -19.63 6.91 -11.26
CA ALA A 298 -19.72 8.22 -11.88
C ALA A 298 -19.51 9.30 -10.82
N VAL A 299 -18.69 10.30 -11.15
CA VAL A 299 -18.41 11.45 -10.29
C VAL A 299 -18.83 12.74 -10.97
N MET A 300 -19.65 13.54 -10.30
CA MET A 300 -20.23 14.78 -10.84
C MET A 300 -20.05 15.95 -9.87
N ASN A 301 -20.27 17.16 -10.37
CA ASN A 301 -20.31 18.35 -9.54
C ASN A 301 -21.61 18.39 -8.70
N PHE A 302 -21.47 18.59 -7.39
CA PHE A 302 -22.59 18.65 -6.44
C PHE A 302 -23.59 19.75 -6.79
N ASP A 303 -23.12 20.96 -7.13
CA ASP A 303 -23.99 22.11 -7.39
C ASP A 303 -24.86 21.90 -8.63
N TYR A 304 -24.32 21.24 -9.65
CA TYR A 304 -25.09 20.90 -10.85
C TYR A 304 -26.20 19.90 -10.53
N VAL A 305 -25.85 18.81 -9.85
CA VAL A 305 -26.81 17.75 -9.50
C VAL A 305 -27.90 18.28 -8.58
N ASN A 306 -27.54 19.07 -7.57
CA ASN A 306 -28.49 19.63 -6.61
C ASN A 306 -29.53 20.58 -7.25
N VAL A 307 -29.25 21.14 -8.43
CA VAL A 307 -30.22 21.94 -9.21
C VAL A 307 -31.14 21.06 -10.06
N GLN A 308 -30.64 19.93 -10.57
CA GLN A 308 -31.41 19.03 -11.44
C GLN A 308 -32.29 18.06 -10.65
N THR A 309 -31.93 17.74 -9.40
CA THR A 309 -32.62 16.74 -8.60
C THR A 309 -33.22 17.31 -7.33
N ASN A 310 -34.13 16.55 -6.72
CA ASN A 310 -34.58 16.87 -5.37
C ASN A 310 -33.43 16.78 -4.39
N MET A 311 -33.47 17.61 -3.36
CA MET A 311 -32.45 17.63 -2.33
C MET A 311 -32.52 16.36 -1.49
N GLU A 312 -31.40 15.65 -1.39
CA GLU A 312 -31.26 14.41 -0.63
C GLU A 312 -30.14 14.55 0.43
N PRO A 313 -30.20 13.79 1.53
CA PRO A 313 -29.16 13.84 2.55
C PRO A 313 -27.78 13.46 2.01
N TYR A 314 -26.79 14.33 2.22
CA TYR A 314 -25.40 14.09 1.86
C TYR A 314 -24.54 13.73 3.06
N GLN A 315 -23.34 13.22 2.78
CA GLN A 315 -22.30 12.97 3.77
C GLN A 315 -21.39 14.19 3.91
N VAL A 316 -20.92 14.44 5.12
CA VAL A 316 -19.89 15.44 5.41
C VAL A 316 -18.57 14.72 5.58
N TRP A 317 -17.65 14.98 4.65
CA TRP A 317 -16.28 14.49 4.74
C TRP A 317 -15.47 15.55 5.46
N ILE A 318 -14.60 15.12 6.38
CA ILE A 318 -13.89 16.01 7.30
C ILE A 318 -12.43 15.58 7.33
N ASP A 319 -11.54 16.57 7.18
CA ASP A 319 -10.12 16.45 7.48
C ASP A 319 -9.85 16.94 8.91
N LEU A 320 -8.99 16.22 9.62
CA LEU A 320 -8.63 16.54 11.00
C LEU A 320 -7.17 17.01 11.05
N GLU A 321 -6.90 17.94 11.96
CA GLU A 321 -5.52 18.33 12.28
C GLU A 321 -4.69 17.12 12.74
N ASP A 322 -3.39 17.12 12.44
CA ASP A 322 -2.48 15.99 12.67
C ASP A 322 -2.45 15.51 14.14
N ASP A 323 -2.63 16.42 15.09
CA ASP A 323 -2.63 16.17 16.55
C ASP A 323 -4.03 16.14 17.17
N ALA A 324 -5.09 16.24 16.37
CA ALA A 324 -6.47 16.21 16.86
C ALA A 324 -6.84 14.82 17.41
N SER A 325 -7.41 14.81 18.62
CA SER A 325 -7.98 13.61 19.23
C SER A 325 -9.36 13.32 18.65
N VAL A 326 -9.57 12.11 18.14
CA VAL A 326 -10.88 11.66 17.65
C VAL A 326 -11.93 11.70 18.78
N GLN A 327 -11.52 11.50 20.04
CA GLN A 327 -12.43 11.59 21.19
C GLN A 327 -12.91 13.01 21.45
N ASP A 328 -12.02 14.00 21.30
CA ASP A 328 -12.40 15.41 21.47
C ASP A 328 -13.33 15.86 20.34
N PHE A 329 -13.11 15.33 19.13
CA PHE A 329 -14.04 15.50 18.01
C PHE A 329 -15.44 14.93 18.35
N TYR A 330 -15.54 13.68 18.83
CA TYR A 330 -16.82 13.08 19.23
C TYR A 330 -17.56 13.93 20.28
N ASN A 331 -16.84 14.41 21.30
CA ASN A 331 -17.42 15.27 22.33
C ASN A 331 -17.93 16.60 21.75
N SER A 332 -17.23 17.16 20.76
CA SER A 332 -17.65 18.39 20.09
C SER A 332 -18.91 18.20 19.24
N VAL A 333 -19.07 17.03 18.61
CA VAL A 333 -20.27 16.66 17.84
C VAL A 333 -21.49 16.53 18.76
N GLU A 334 -21.32 15.90 19.93
CA GLU A 334 -22.38 15.78 20.93
C GLU A 334 -22.77 17.15 21.52
N ALA A 335 -21.79 18.00 21.82
CA ALA A 335 -22.02 19.36 22.31
C ALA A 335 -22.71 20.27 21.28
N ALA A 336 -22.51 20.00 19.98
CA ALA A 336 -23.18 20.71 18.89
C ALA A 336 -24.61 20.20 18.59
N HIS A 337 -25.11 19.20 19.34
CA HIS A 337 -26.43 18.59 19.16
C HIS A 337 -26.68 18.10 17.73
N ILE A 338 -25.68 17.48 17.12
CA ILE A 338 -25.77 16.90 15.77
C ILE A 338 -26.27 15.45 15.90
N GLU A 339 -27.42 15.15 15.31
CA GLU A 339 -28.01 13.80 15.34
C GLU A 339 -27.39 12.93 14.25
N VAL A 340 -26.31 12.24 14.61
CA VAL A 340 -25.52 11.44 13.66
C VAL A 340 -26.15 10.06 13.45
N THR A 341 -26.54 9.75 12.21
CA THR A 341 -27.00 8.40 11.82
C THR A 341 -25.83 7.45 11.55
N GLY A 342 -24.70 7.98 11.08
CA GLY A 342 -23.50 7.19 10.80
C GLY A 342 -22.23 8.02 10.90
N MET A 343 -21.20 7.49 11.53
CA MET A 343 -19.87 8.10 11.55
C MET A 343 -18.80 7.02 11.36
N THR A 344 -17.94 7.23 10.38
CA THR A 344 -16.78 6.37 10.12
C THR A 344 -15.52 7.20 10.29
N SER A 345 -14.57 6.68 11.08
CA SER A 345 -13.26 7.30 11.27
C SER A 345 -12.17 6.40 10.69
N ALA A 346 -11.39 6.93 9.76
CA ALA A 346 -10.29 6.20 9.15
C ALA A 346 -9.20 5.84 10.17
N LYS A 347 -8.88 6.75 11.09
CA LYS A 347 -7.90 6.51 12.16
C LYS A 347 -8.34 5.35 13.07
N GLN A 348 -9.62 5.29 13.45
CA GLN A 348 -10.14 4.21 14.28
C GLN A 348 -10.17 2.87 13.54
N GLU A 349 -10.60 2.86 12.28
CA GLU A 349 -10.57 1.65 11.47
C GLU A 349 -9.14 1.16 11.22
N LEU A 350 -8.18 2.08 11.02
CA LEU A 350 -6.76 1.74 10.90
C LEU A 350 -6.23 1.07 12.17
N ILE A 351 -6.61 1.55 13.35
CA ILE A 351 -6.25 0.91 14.64
C ILE A 351 -6.88 -0.48 14.72
N ALA A 352 -8.16 -0.63 14.34
CA ALA A 352 -8.83 -1.92 14.33
C ALA A 352 -8.17 -2.91 13.35
N LYS A 353 -7.80 -2.47 12.14
CA LYS A 353 -7.06 -3.27 11.16
C LYS A 353 -5.66 -3.63 11.64
N LYS A 354 -4.92 -2.69 12.24
CA LYS A 354 -3.59 -2.98 12.85
C LYS A 354 -3.69 -3.96 14.02
N ASN A 355 -4.86 -4.05 14.66
CA ASN A 355 -5.16 -5.01 15.71
C ASN A 355 -5.80 -6.32 15.22
N ASP A 356 -5.99 -6.49 13.91
CA ASP A 356 -6.45 -7.75 13.32
C ASP A 356 -5.45 -8.88 13.66
N PRO A 357 -5.89 -9.98 14.28
CA PRO A 357 -5.04 -11.13 14.60
C PRO A 357 -4.24 -11.65 13.41
N MET A 358 -4.78 -11.57 12.19
CA MET A 358 -4.09 -12.02 10.98
C MET A 358 -2.90 -11.11 10.65
N LEU A 359 -3.11 -9.79 10.62
CA LEU A 359 -2.05 -8.81 10.34
C LEU A 359 -1.01 -8.79 11.46
N GLN A 360 -1.43 -8.89 12.72
CA GLN A 360 -0.51 -9.03 13.86
C GLN A 360 0.30 -10.32 13.79
N GLY A 361 -0.33 -11.45 13.45
CA GLY A 361 0.34 -12.73 13.30
C GLY A 361 1.40 -12.71 12.19
N MET A 362 1.07 -12.13 11.03
CA MET A 362 2.01 -12.04 9.90
C MET A 362 3.15 -11.03 10.17
N ASN A 363 2.85 -9.86 10.72
CA ASN A 363 3.87 -8.91 11.15
C ASN A 363 4.79 -9.51 12.22
N GLY A 364 4.22 -10.22 13.21
CA GLY A 364 4.98 -10.93 14.23
C GLY A 364 5.90 -11.98 13.63
N ALA A 365 5.41 -12.81 12.70
CA ALA A 365 6.22 -13.82 12.03
C ALA A 365 7.35 -13.23 11.18
N LEU A 366 7.07 -12.17 10.40
CA LEU A 366 8.07 -11.51 9.55
C LEU A 366 9.14 -10.78 10.36
N THR A 367 8.75 -10.09 11.44
CA THR A 367 9.70 -9.38 12.32
C THR A 367 10.55 -10.35 13.13
N LEU A 368 9.96 -11.43 13.66
CA LEU A 368 10.70 -12.50 14.34
C LEU A 368 11.64 -13.22 13.35
N GLY A 369 11.18 -13.48 12.13
CA GLY A 369 12.01 -14.03 11.06
C GLY A 369 13.21 -13.12 10.74
N PHE A 370 12.97 -11.81 10.66
CA PHE A 370 14.03 -10.82 10.44
C PHE A 370 15.06 -10.84 11.58
N ILE A 371 14.62 -10.82 12.84
CA ILE A 371 15.50 -10.84 14.02
C ILE A 371 16.29 -12.15 14.10
N THR A 372 15.64 -13.30 13.89
CA THR A 372 16.29 -14.62 13.95
C THR A 372 17.36 -14.77 12.87
N ILE A 373 17.09 -14.33 11.64
CA ILE A 373 18.07 -14.32 10.54
C ILE A 373 19.20 -13.34 10.82
N MET A 374 18.91 -12.17 11.40
CA MET A 374 19.93 -11.20 11.80
C MET A 374 20.91 -11.81 12.80
N ILE A 375 20.40 -12.47 13.85
CA ILE A 375 21.23 -13.15 14.86
C ILE A 375 22.02 -14.30 14.22
N MET A 376 21.37 -15.13 13.40
CA MET A 376 22.02 -16.23 12.69
C MET A 376 23.15 -15.71 11.79
N CYS A 377 22.93 -14.58 11.12
CA CYS A 377 23.92 -13.96 10.26
C CYS A 377 25.14 -13.47 11.05
N ILE A 378 24.94 -12.86 12.22
CA ILE A 378 26.05 -12.44 13.10
C ILE A 378 26.85 -13.66 13.56
N ILE A 379 26.16 -14.69 14.06
CA ILE A 379 26.81 -15.91 14.57
C ILE A 379 27.59 -16.61 13.44
N GLY A 380 26.97 -16.80 12.27
CA GLY A 380 27.61 -17.44 11.13
C GLY A 380 28.81 -16.65 10.60
N PHE A 381 28.70 -15.31 10.55
CA PHE A 381 29.81 -14.43 10.20
C PHE A 381 30.99 -14.59 11.19
N LEU A 382 30.71 -14.58 12.50
CA LEU A 382 31.73 -14.74 13.54
C LEU A 382 32.40 -16.12 13.49
N ILE A 383 31.61 -17.20 13.40
CA ILE A 383 32.13 -18.57 13.33
C ILE A 383 33.05 -18.72 12.12
N TYR A 384 32.58 -18.29 10.94
CA TYR A 384 33.41 -18.35 9.75
C TYR A 384 34.72 -17.60 9.94
N TRP A 385 34.65 -16.37 10.46
CA TRP A 385 35.84 -15.54 10.54
C TRP A 385 36.88 -16.11 11.50
N ILE A 386 36.42 -16.67 12.64
CA ILE A 386 37.27 -17.41 13.58
C ILE A 386 37.95 -18.60 12.88
N LEU A 387 37.20 -19.38 12.10
CA LEU A 387 37.75 -20.52 11.35
C LEU A 387 38.72 -20.08 10.24
N SER A 388 38.41 -18.98 9.56
CA SER A 388 39.24 -18.40 8.51
C SER A 388 40.62 -18.02 9.05
N ILE A 389 40.66 -17.29 10.17
CA ILE A 389 41.92 -16.92 10.85
C ILE A 389 42.69 -18.15 11.29
N LYS A 390 42.03 -19.10 11.98
CA LYS A 390 42.70 -20.33 12.45
C LYS A 390 43.34 -21.10 11.30
N SER A 391 42.65 -21.22 10.17
CA SER A 391 43.13 -21.97 9.02
C SER A 391 44.32 -21.34 8.29
N ARG A 392 44.55 -20.03 8.46
CA ARG A 392 45.64 -19.27 7.81
C ARG A 392 46.76 -18.88 8.79
N THR A 393 46.71 -19.36 10.03
CA THR A 393 47.72 -19.06 11.06
C THR A 393 49.14 -19.41 10.60
N LEU A 394 49.32 -20.52 9.89
CA LEU A 394 50.63 -20.96 9.35
C LEU A 394 51.14 -20.00 8.27
N GLN A 395 50.27 -19.54 7.37
CA GLN A 395 50.62 -18.55 6.34
C GLN A 395 51.08 -17.23 6.98
N PHE A 396 50.42 -16.79 8.05
CA PHE A 396 50.83 -15.60 8.79
C PHE A 396 52.16 -15.78 9.52
N GLY A 397 52.47 -17.00 9.98
CA GLY A 397 53.77 -17.37 10.54
C GLY A 397 54.91 -17.21 9.52
N ILE A 398 54.71 -17.71 8.30
CA ILE A 398 55.70 -17.60 7.21
C ILE A 398 55.89 -16.14 6.77
N LEU A 399 54.81 -15.40 6.57
CA LEU A 399 54.88 -13.99 6.17
C LEU A 399 55.57 -13.13 7.23
N ARG A 400 55.37 -13.46 8.51
CA ARG A 400 56.08 -12.81 9.62
C ARG A 400 57.57 -13.16 9.61
N ALA A 401 57.94 -14.39 9.28
CA ALA A 401 59.35 -14.80 9.12
C ALA A 401 60.03 -14.09 7.93
N MET A 402 59.26 -13.77 6.87
CA MET A 402 59.71 -12.95 5.74
C MET A 402 59.80 -11.44 6.05
N GLY A 403 59.48 -11.01 7.28
CA GLY A 403 59.62 -9.62 7.72
C GLY A 403 58.35 -8.76 7.67
N MET A 404 57.18 -9.35 7.38
CA MET A 404 55.91 -8.60 7.38
C MET A 404 55.54 -8.16 8.80
N LYS A 405 55.22 -6.87 8.95
CA LYS A 405 54.85 -6.28 10.26
C LYS A 405 53.45 -6.75 10.65
N TYR A 406 53.19 -6.83 11.96
CA TYR A 406 51.88 -7.24 12.50
C TYR A 406 50.71 -6.41 11.95
N ARG A 407 50.91 -5.10 11.77
CA ARG A 407 49.90 -4.19 11.21
C ARG A 407 49.58 -4.49 9.74
N GLU A 408 50.56 -4.98 8.97
CA GLU A 408 50.39 -5.33 7.55
C GLU A 408 49.59 -6.63 7.39
N ILE A 409 49.82 -7.61 8.27
CA ILE A 409 49.03 -8.85 8.34
C ILE A 409 47.56 -8.52 8.67
N ILE A 410 47.32 -7.68 9.68
CA ILE A 410 45.95 -7.26 10.02
C ILE A 410 45.30 -6.51 8.85
N ALA A 411 46.02 -5.57 8.22
CA ALA A 411 45.50 -4.80 7.09
C ALA A 411 45.09 -5.73 5.93
N MET A 412 45.89 -6.75 5.61
CA MET A 412 45.54 -7.75 4.60
C MET A 412 44.23 -8.48 4.91
N ILE A 413 44.05 -8.98 6.14
CA ILE A 413 42.82 -9.68 6.56
C ILE A 413 41.61 -8.74 6.49
N VAL A 414 41.77 -7.50 6.91
CA VAL A 414 40.69 -6.50 6.85
C VAL A 414 40.30 -6.21 5.41
N TYR A 415 41.28 -6.04 4.50
CA TYR A 415 40.99 -5.83 3.07
C TYR A 415 40.29 -7.04 2.44
N GLU A 416 40.76 -8.26 2.72
CA GLU A 416 40.08 -9.48 2.24
C GLU A 416 38.64 -9.55 2.73
N GLN A 417 38.42 -9.27 4.03
CA GLN A 417 37.09 -9.37 4.61
C GLN A 417 36.15 -8.28 4.09
N ILE A 418 36.60 -7.04 3.98
CA ILE A 418 35.81 -5.94 3.41
C ILE A 418 35.43 -6.27 1.97
N LEU A 419 36.34 -6.84 1.18
CA LEU A 419 36.07 -7.19 -0.21
C LEU A 419 35.03 -8.31 -0.31
N VAL A 420 35.22 -9.41 0.43
CA VAL A 420 34.30 -10.55 0.39
C VAL A 420 32.94 -10.19 0.99
N SER A 421 32.91 -9.61 2.20
CA SER A 421 31.64 -9.27 2.87
C SER A 421 30.95 -8.09 2.19
N GLY A 422 31.68 -7.04 1.81
CA GLY A 422 31.13 -5.87 1.13
C GLY A 422 30.43 -6.24 -0.17
N VAL A 423 31.09 -7.04 -1.03
CA VAL A 423 30.45 -7.51 -2.28
C VAL A 423 29.26 -8.42 -1.98
N ALA A 424 29.36 -9.31 -0.98
CA ALA A 424 28.24 -10.16 -0.58
C ALA A 424 27.03 -9.35 -0.08
N ILE A 425 27.24 -8.26 0.67
CA ILE A 425 26.16 -7.39 1.16
C ILE A 425 25.51 -6.62 0.01
N LEU A 426 26.32 -6.05 -0.89
CA LEU A 426 25.80 -5.34 -2.05
C LEU A 426 24.98 -6.29 -2.94
N ALA A 427 25.50 -7.49 -3.18
CA ALA A 427 24.78 -8.57 -3.83
C ALA A 427 23.48 -8.92 -3.10
N ALA A 428 23.52 -9.03 -1.76
CA ALA A 428 22.36 -9.37 -0.96
C ALA A 428 21.25 -8.32 -1.02
N ILE A 429 21.62 -7.04 -0.94
CA ILE A 429 20.65 -5.94 -1.03
C ILE A 429 19.99 -5.95 -2.42
N PHE A 430 20.78 -6.18 -3.46
CA PHE A 430 20.28 -6.26 -4.83
C PHE A 430 19.34 -7.46 -5.04
N ILE A 431 19.79 -8.67 -4.64
CA ILE A 431 19.00 -9.90 -4.76
C ILE A 431 17.75 -9.84 -3.89
N GLY A 432 17.87 -9.35 -2.65
CA GLY A 432 16.75 -9.15 -1.74
C GLY A 432 15.73 -8.16 -2.29
N GLY A 433 16.17 -7.07 -2.91
CA GLY A 433 15.32 -6.10 -3.59
C GLY A 433 14.51 -6.73 -4.73
N ILE A 434 15.18 -7.41 -5.67
CA ILE A 434 14.51 -8.13 -6.77
C ILE A 434 13.53 -9.18 -6.24
N THR A 435 13.93 -9.90 -5.19
CA THR A 435 13.05 -10.91 -4.57
C THR A 435 11.82 -10.25 -3.95
N SER A 436 11.96 -9.09 -3.30
CA SER A 436 10.83 -8.33 -2.79
C SER A 436 9.90 -7.88 -3.91
N GLU A 437 10.43 -7.27 -4.98
CA GLU A 437 9.61 -6.81 -6.11
C GLU A 437 8.84 -7.95 -6.78
N LEU A 438 9.45 -9.14 -6.90
CA LEU A 438 8.82 -10.29 -7.56
C LEU A 438 7.80 -11.02 -6.68
N PHE A 439 8.12 -11.23 -5.40
CA PHE A 439 7.33 -12.12 -4.53
C PHE A 439 6.36 -11.39 -3.61
N VAL A 440 6.59 -10.12 -3.28
CA VAL A 440 5.70 -9.36 -2.38
C VAL A 440 4.31 -9.16 -3.00
N PRO A 441 4.16 -8.77 -4.29
CA PRO A 441 2.84 -8.68 -4.93
C PRO A 441 2.09 -10.00 -4.96
N LEU A 442 2.79 -11.13 -5.03
CA LEU A 442 2.16 -12.45 -5.05
C LEU A 442 1.48 -12.83 -3.71
N PHE A 443 1.74 -12.10 -2.62
CA PHE A 443 0.97 -12.28 -1.38
C PHE A 443 -0.52 -11.91 -1.55
N GLN A 444 -0.85 -11.00 -2.49
CA GLN A 444 -2.25 -10.66 -2.81
C GLN A 444 -3.06 -11.90 -3.20
N SER A 445 -2.49 -12.73 -4.08
CA SER A 445 -3.16 -13.92 -4.63
C SER A 445 -3.35 -15.04 -3.61
N VAL A 446 -2.52 -15.11 -2.57
CA VAL A 446 -2.58 -16.18 -1.55
C VAL A 446 -3.60 -15.86 -0.45
N LEU A 447 -3.84 -14.56 -0.20
CA LEU A 447 -4.72 -14.11 0.88
C LEU A 447 -6.18 -13.95 0.43
N ASP A 448 -6.51 -14.32 -0.82
CA ASP A 448 -7.84 -14.18 -1.45
C ASP A 448 -8.45 -12.79 -1.20
N VAL A 449 -7.59 -11.77 -1.25
CA VAL A 449 -7.95 -10.37 -1.05
C VAL A 449 -8.16 -9.70 -2.41
N SER A 450 -8.67 -10.48 -3.37
CA SER A 450 -8.88 -10.09 -4.76
C SER A 450 -9.82 -8.87 -4.91
N SER A 451 -10.49 -8.47 -3.82
CA SER A 451 -11.37 -7.31 -3.72
C SER A 451 -10.79 -6.11 -2.95
N ARG A 452 -9.57 -6.15 -2.37
CA ARG A 452 -9.04 -4.94 -1.70
C ARG A 452 -8.22 -4.07 -2.63
N VAL A 453 -8.80 -2.91 -2.88
CA VAL A 453 -8.15 -1.75 -3.48
C VAL A 453 -7.52 -0.91 -2.36
N PRO A 454 -6.29 -0.38 -2.51
CA PRO A 454 -5.44 -0.42 -3.71
C PRO A 454 -4.51 -1.63 -3.84
N GLU A 455 -4.00 -1.87 -5.06
CA GLU A 455 -3.04 -2.95 -5.32
C GLU A 455 -1.81 -2.87 -4.39
N PHE A 456 -1.44 -4.03 -3.86
CA PHE A 456 -0.28 -4.25 -2.99
C PHE A 456 1.02 -4.13 -3.79
N VAL A 457 1.71 -3.00 -3.61
CA VAL A 457 3.00 -2.72 -4.25
C VAL A 457 4.06 -2.45 -3.20
N VAL A 458 5.31 -2.84 -3.50
CA VAL A 458 6.46 -2.45 -2.67
C VAL A 458 6.82 -1.02 -3.02
N ILE A 459 6.48 -0.07 -2.15
CA ILE A 459 6.82 1.34 -2.37
C ILE A 459 8.24 1.59 -1.89
N PRO A 460 9.14 2.09 -2.76
CA PRO A 460 10.50 2.43 -2.38
C PRO A 460 10.53 3.78 -1.65
N GLN A 461 10.12 3.82 -0.37
CA GLN A 461 10.26 5.03 0.45
C GLN A 461 11.72 5.18 0.94
N ARG A 462 12.32 6.37 0.74
CA ARG A 462 13.74 6.62 1.08
C ARG A 462 14.06 6.41 2.56
N SER A 463 13.16 6.81 3.46
CA SER A 463 13.28 6.63 4.91
C SER A 463 13.37 5.15 5.30
N ASP A 464 12.68 4.29 4.57
CA ASP A 464 12.59 2.86 4.85
C ASP A 464 13.86 2.12 4.46
N TYR A 465 14.44 2.44 3.29
CA TYR A 465 15.76 1.94 2.93
C TYR A 465 16.82 2.41 3.91
N LEU A 466 16.77 3.66 4.37
CA LEU A 466 17.74 4.21 5.32
C LEU A 466 17.69 3.48 6.66
N LYS A 467 16.50 3.21 7.21
CA LYS A 467 16.34 2.39 8.43
C LYS A 467 16.87 0.96 8.23
N LEU A 468 16.55 0.34 7.09
CA LEU A 468 17.02 -1.02 6.78
C LEU A 468 18.55 -1.08 6.69
N TYR A 469 19.16 -0.15 5.96
CA TYR A 469 20.61 -0.06 5.83
C TYR A 469 21.29 0.30 7.14
N ALA A 470 20.67 1.13 7.98
CA ALA A 470 21.18 1.42 9.32
C ALA A 470 21.26 0.15 10.18
N VAL A 471 20.25 -0.72 10.14
CA VAL A 471 20.26 -1.99 10.89
C VAL A 471 21.34 -2.93 10.36
N ILE A 472 21.48 -3.10 9.04
CA ILE A 472 22.54 -3.92 8.44
C ILE A 472 23.93 -3.35 8.79
N ALA A 473 24.10 -2.03 8.70
CA ALA A 473 25.37 -1.37 9.04
C ALA A 473 25.73 -1.56 10.52
N ALA A 474 24.76 -1.40 11.43
CA ALA A 474 24.96 -1.65 12.85
C ALA A 474 25.37 -3.10 13.13
N MET A 475 24.68 -4.06 12.50
CA MET A 475 25.00 -5.48 12.59
C MET A 475 26.44 -5.77 12.14
N LEU A 476 26.88 -5.20 11.01
CA LEU A 476 28.25 -5.37 10.52
C LEU A 476 29.27 -4.72 11.43
N LEU A 477 28.98 -3.53 11.96
CA LEU A 477 29.85 -2.82 12.88
C LEU A 477 30.09 -3.67 14.14
N VAL A 478 29.02 -4.24 14.71
CA VAL A 478 29.13 -5.19 15.84
C VAL A 478 29.98 -6.40 15.45
N GLY A 479 29.73 -6.99 14.28
CA GLY A 479 30.52 -8.10 13.75
C GLY A 479 32.02 -7.77 13.66
N PHE A 480 32.37 -6.62 13.06
CA PHE A 480 33.74 -6.12 12.91
C PHE A 480 34.40 -5.73 14.24
N LEU A 481 33.64 -5.21 15.20
CA LEU A 481 34.16 -4.84 16.52
C LEU A 481 34.52 -6.08 17.34
N VAL A 482 33.63 -7.09 17.36
CA VAL A 482 33.89 -8.39 18.00
C VAL A 482 35.11 -9.07 17.36
N LEU A 483 35.19 -9.02 16.02
CA LEU A 483 36.34 -9.40 15.21
C LEU A 483 37.65 -8.76 15.69
N GLY A 484 37.68 -7.42 15.74
CA GLY A 484 38.86 -6.66 16.11
C GLY A 484 39.31 -6.98 17.54
N ARG A 485 38.36 -7.15 18.46
CA ARG A 485 38.63 -7.56 19.84
C ARG A 485 39.19 -8.97 19.94
N LEU A 486 38.68 -9.91 19.14
CA LEU A 486 39.19 -11.28 19.09
C LEU A 486 40.62 -11.33 18.55
N ILE A 487 40.92 -10.65 17.43
CA ILE A 487 42.29 -10.54 16.91
C ILE A 487 43.22 -9.90 17.93
N GLY A 488 42.81 -8.80 18.56
CA GLY A 488 43.63 -8.08 19.52
C GLY A 488 44.06 -8.91 20.73
N ARG A 489 43.33 -10.00 21.05
CA ARG A 489 43.65 -10.93 22.15
C ARG A 489 44.50 -12.12 21.74
N ILE A 490 44.79 -12.34 20.45
CA ILE A 490 45.58 -13.48 19.99
C ILE A 490 47.07 -13.16 20.18
N ASN A 491 47.71 -13.79 21.17
CA ASN A 491 49.16 -13.76 21.34
C ASN A 491 49.84 -14.69 20.31
N ILE A 492 50.28 -14.12 19.18
CA ILE A 492 50.92 -14.86 18.07
C ILE A 492 52.20 -15.58 18.50
N SER A 493 52.85 -15.19 19.60
CA SER A 493 54.02 -15.91 20.13
C SER A 493 53.74 -17.38 20.46
N LYS A 494 52.49 -17.75 20.77
CA LYS A 494 52.08 -19.16 20.96
C LYS A 494 51.76 -19.89 19.65
N ALA A 495 51.43 -19.17 18.59
CA ALA A 495 51.02 -19.77 17.32
C ALA A 495 52.21 -20.35 16.52
N LEU A 496 53.41 -19.79 16.69
CA LEU A 496 54.62 -20.34 16.07
C LEU A 496 54.98 -21.73 16.63
N LYS A 497 54.61 -22.00 17.88
CA LYS A 497 54.91 -23.27 18.58
C LYS A 497 53.93 -24.40 18.24
N LEU A 498 52.83 -24.10 17.53
CA LEU A 498 51.80 -25.06 17.15
C LEU A 498 52.05 -25.70 15.77
N GLY A 499 53.07 -25.24 15.04
CA GLY A 499 53.49 -25.84 13.76
C GLY A 499 54.68 -26.77 13.88
N GLU A 500 55.19 -26.99 15.10
CA GLU A 500 56.31 -27.89 15.40
C GLU A 500 55.87 -29.26 15.96
N ASP A 501 54.57 -29.44 16.24
CA ASP A 501 53.96 -30.71 16.69
C ASP A 501 53.06 -31.33 15.59
#